data_AF-A0A1B7U8P4-F1
#
_entry.id   AF-A0A1B7U8P4-F1
#
_cell.length_a   1.000
_cell.length_b   1.000
_cell.length_c   1.000
_cell.angle_alpha   90.00
_cell.angle_beta   90.00
_cell.angle_gamma   90.00
#
_symmetry.space_group_name_H-M   'P 1'
#
loop_
_entity.id
_entity.type
_entity.pdbx_description
1 polymer ?
#
loop_
_entity_poly.entity_id
_entity_poly.type
_entity_poly.pdbx_seq_one_letter_code
_entity_poly.pdbx_strand_id
1 'polypeptide(L)'
;MTQIAIVAYPGFTALDMIGPYEVLRNLAGAEVRFVWHEVGPITADSGVLVIGATHSLAETPSPDVILVPGGPSTPVHARDDALLDWLRRAHHTANWTTSVCSGSVILGPPGCSTADGRHRTG
;
A
#
# COMPACT_ATOMS: atom_id res chain seq x y z
N MET A 1 -3.70 -19.14 0.97
CA MET A 1 -2.98 -18.20 1.84
C MET A 1 -3.25 -16.83 1.27
N THR A 2 -3.88 -15.94 2.03
CA THR A 2 -4.30 -14.61 1.55
C THR A 2 -3.09 -13.68 1.61
N GLN A 3 -2.60 -13.24 0.46
CA GLN A 3 -1.43 -12.35 0.40
C GLN A 3 -1.87 -10.89 0.53
N ILE A 4 -1.32 -10.19 1.50
CA ILE A 4 -1.66 -8.80 1.82
C ILE A 4 -0.41 -7.94 1.61
N ALA A 5 -0.42 -7.11 0.58
CA ALA A 5 0.64 -6.16 0.30
C ALA A 5 0.33 -4.80 0.94
N ILE A 6 1.23 -4.34 1.80
CA ILE A 6 1.18 -3.01 2.41
C ILE A 6 2.35 -2.19 1.85
N VAL A 7 2.06 -1.08 1.18
CA VAL A 7 3.09 -0.25 0.53
C VAL A 7 3.89 0.53 1.57
N ALA A 8 5.21 0.33 1.60
CA ALA A 8 6.13 0.97 2.54
C ALA A 8 7.03 1.99 1.82
N TYR A 9 6.48 3.16 1.47
CA TYR A 9 7.23 4.22 0.78
C TYR A 9 7.95 5.16 1.75
N PRO A 10 9.13 5.71 1.43
CA PRO A 10 9.83 6.66 2.32
C PRO A 10 8.97 7.87 2.72
N GLY A 11 8.83 8.11 4.03
CA GLY A 11 8.04 9.21 4.57
C GLY A 11 6.54 8.91 4.68
N PHE A 12 6.13 7.64 4.73
CA PHE A 12 4.79 7.23 5.14
C PHE A 12 4.51 7.56 6.61
N THR A 13 3.25 7.77 6.98
CA THR A 13 2.85 7.90 8.39
C THR A 13 2.76 6.51 9.03
N ALA A 14 3.50 6.30 10.11
CA ALA A 14 3.64 4.99 10.76
C ALA A 14 2.30 4.33 11.13
N LEU A 15 1.38 5.11 11.72
CA LEU A 15 0.10 4.60 12.22
C LEU A 15 -0.81 4.09 11.09
N ASP A 16 -0.79 4.76 9.94
CA ASP A 16 -1.57 4.38 8.75
C ASP A 16 -1.19 3.00 8.22
N MET A 17 0.06 2.60 8.46
CA MET A 17 0.57 1.29 8.06
C MET A 17 0.43 0.26 9.19
N ILE A 18 0.88 0.61 10.40
CA ILE A 18 0.94 -0.31 11.55
C ILE A 18 -0.44 -0.66 12.08
N GLY A 19 -1.38 0.30 12.09
CA GLY A 19 -2.75 0.07 12.57
C GLY A 19 -3.44 -1.07 11.83
N PRO A 20 -3.58 -0.99 10.48
CA PRO A 20 -4.13 -2.09 9.69
C PRO A 20 -3.29 -3.36 9.75
N TYR A 21 -1.95 -3.26 9.72
CA TYR A 21 -1.06 -4.42 9.83
C TYR A 21 -1.36 -5.27 11.07
N GLU A 22 -1.54 -4.63 12.23
CA GLU A 22 -1.75 -5.34 13.50
C GLU A 22 -3.03 -6.18 13.50
N VAL A 23 -4.06 -5.73 12.78
CA VAL A 23 -5.30 -6.49 12.60
C VAL A 23 -5.13 -7.58 11.53
N LEU A 24 -4.60 -7.21 10.37
CA LEU A 24 -4.53 -8.07 9.18
C LEU A 24 -3.58 -9.26 9.37
N ARG A 25 -2.46 -9.07 10.11
CA ARG A 25 -1.50 -10.15 10.38
C ARG A 25 -2.06 -11.31 11.18
N ASN A 26 -3.14 -11.08 11.93
CA ASN A 26 -3.79 -12.07 12.78
C ASN A 26 -4.90 -12.86 12.06
N LEU A 27 -5.17 -12.56 10.78
CA LEU A 27 -6.13 -13.31 9.99
C LEU A 27 -5.59 -14.70 9.66
N ALA A 28 -6.45 -15.71 9.78
CA ALA A 28 -6.09 -17.10 9.51
C ALA A 28 -5.60 -17.26 8.05
N GLY A 29 -4.37 -17.72 7.90
CA GLY A 29 -3.75 -17.92 6.58
C GLY A 29 -3.40 -16.64 5.84
N ALA A 30 -3.26 -15.50 6.54
CA ALA A 30 -2.72 -14.28 5.95
C ALA A 30 -1.18 -14.31 5.85
N GLU A 31 -0.67 -13.82 4.73
CA GLU A 31 0.74 -13.54 4.52
C GLU A 31 0.89 -12.04 4.26
N VAL A 32 1.37 -11.29 5.25
CA VAL A 32 1.56 -9.85 5.11
C VAL A 32 2.96 -9.54 4.57
N ARG A 33 3.03 -8.71 3.53
CA ARG A 33 4.26 -8.24 2.91
C ARG A 33 4.32 -6.72 2.96
N PHE A 34 5.44 -6.19 3.45
CA PHE A 34 5.76 -4.78 3.29
C PHE A 34 6.50 -4.64 1.97
N VAL A 35 5.86 -3.96 1.01
CA VAL A 35 6.35 -3.90 -0.38
C VAL A 35 6.87 -2.52 -0.72
N TRP A 36 8.03 -2.48 -1.37
CA TRP A 36 8.60 -1.26 -1.94
C TRP A 36 9.36 -1.59 -3.23
N HIS A 37 10.03 -0.62 -3.85
CA HIS A 37 10.85 -0.89 -5.05
C HIS A 37 11.94 -1.93 -4.78
N GLU A 38 12.57 -1.83 -3.62
CA GLU A 38 13.64 -2.70 -3.18
C GLU A 38 13.43 -3.11 -1.72
N VAL A 39 13.93 -4.29 -1.36
CA VAL A 39 13.96 -4.74 0.04
C VAL A 39 14.95 -3.90 0.85
N GLY A 40 14.62 -3.63 2.11
CA GLY A 40 15.51 -2.87 2.99
C GLY A 40 14.81 -1.82 3.84
N PRO A 41 15.58 -1.00 4.58
CA PRO A 41 15.03 -0.06 5.56
C PRO A 41 14.31 1.13 4.88
N ILE A 42 13.12 1.45 5.39
CA ILE A 42 12.29 2.59 4.99
C ILE A 42 11.97 3.40 6.25
N THR A 43 12.31 4.69 6.22
CA THR A 43 12.05 5.61 7.33
C THR A 43 10.66 6.23 7.19
N ALA A 44 9.88 6.20 8.26
CA ALA A 44 8.59 6.88 8.37
C ALA A 44 8.77 8.41 8.43
N ASP A 45 7.67 9.15 8.28
CA ASP A 45 7.62 10.62 8.30
C ASP A 45 8.22 11.28 9.56
N SER A 46 8.16 10.59 10.71
CA SER A 46 8.78 11.05 11.96
C SER A 46 10.31 11.14 11.92
N GLY A 47 10.97 10.51 10.94
CA GLY A 47 12.42 10.44 10.83
C GLY A 47 13.11 9.50 11.83
N VAL A 48 12.35 8.85 12.71
CA VAL A 48 12.88 7.98 13.78
C VAL A 48 12.50 6.51 13.56
N LEU A 49 11.23 6.24 13.25
CA LEU A 49 10.79 4.87 13.01
C LEU A 49 11.28 4.37 11.65
N VAL A 50 11.92 3.21 11.65
CA VAL A 50 12.37 2.51 10.45
C VAL A 50 11.70 1.15 10.38
N ILE A 51 11.13 0.81 9.23
CA ILE A 51 10.53 -0.50 8.93
C ILE A 51 11.22 -1.09 7.71
N GLY A 52 11.43 -2.40 7.69
CA GLY A 52 11.99 -3.09 6.54
C GLY A 52 10.92 -3.41 5.50
N ALA A 53 11.07 -2.92 4.26
CA ALA A 53 10.43 -3.53 3.11
C ALA A 53 10.94 -4.98 3.00
N THR A 54 10.02 -5.94 3.08
CA THR A 54 10.35 -7.37 3.11
C THR A 54 10.37 -7.98 1.72
N HIS A 55 9.65 -7.37 0.76
CA HIS A 55 9.58 -7.80 -0.62
C HIS A 55 9.58 -6.58 -1.53
N SER A 56 10.02 -6.78 -2.76
CA SER A 56 9.83 -5.80 -3.83
C SER A 56 8.41 -5.84 -4.40
N LEU A 57 8.01 -4.78 -5.11
CA LEU A 57 6.81 -4.74 -5.95
C LEU A 57 6.84 -5.88 -6.99
N ALA A 58 8.01 -6.18 -7.55
CA ALA A 58 8.19 -7.21 -8.57
C ALA A 58 7.98 -8.64 -8.03
N GLU A 59 8.40 -8.90 -6.79
CA GLU A 59 8.20 -10.19 -6.10
C GLU A 59 6.75 -10.40 -5.60
N THR A 60 5.95 -9.34 -5.63
CA THR A 60 4.54 -9.33 -5.19
C THR A 60 3.63 -8.77 -6.29
N PRO A 61 3.53 -9.43 -7.46
CA PRO A 61 2.83 -8.86 -8.63
C PRO A 61 1.30 -8.94 -8.54
N SER A 62 0.75 -9.85 -7.72
CA SER A 62 -0.69 -10.15 -7.67
C SER A 62 -1.17 -10.49 -6.25
N PRO A 63 -1.08 -9.57 -5.28
CA PRO A 63 -1.61 -9.78 -3.94
C PRO A 63 -3.15 -9.79 -3.93
N ASP A 64 -3.75 -10.47 -2.96
CA ASP A 64 -5.21 -10.49 -2.77
C ASP A 64 -5.74 -9.17 -2.19
N VAL A 65 -4.93 -8.51 -1.35
CA VAL A 65 -5.24 -7.23 -0.70
C VAL A 65 -4.07 -6.28 -0.89
N ILE A 66 -4.36 -5.05 -1.30
CA ILE A 66 -3.41 -3.94 -1.38
C ILE A 66 -3.85 -2.87 -0.39
N LEU A 67 -2.94 -2.41 0.46
CA LEU A 67 -3.16 -1.28 1.36
C LEU A 67 -2.08 -0.21 1.15
N VAL A 68 -2.53 1.01 0.86
CA VAL A 68 -1.65 2.17 0.68
C VAL A 68 -1.81 3.14 1.85
N PRO A 69 -0.79 3.30 2.72
CA PRO A 69 -0.86 4.26 3.82
C PRO A 69 -0.75 5.70 3.31
N GLY A 70 -1.19 6.65 4.12
CA GLY A 70 -0.96 8.08 3.91
C GLY A 70 0.38 8.55 4.47
N GLY A 71 0.58 9.86 4.36
CA GLY A 71 1.73 10.55 4.91
C GLY A 71 2.06 11.86 4.20
N PRO A 72 2.90 12.72 4.80
CA PRO A 72 3.27 14.01 4.20
C PRO A 72 3.93 13.87 2.83
N SER A 73 4.60 12.74 2.56
CA SER A 73 5.27 12.44 1.29
C SER A 73 4.35 11.82 0.23
N THR A 74 3.07 11.56 0.52
CA THR A 74 2.10 11.01 -0.45
C THR A 74 2.14 11.74 -1.82
N PRO A 75 2.16 13.08 -1.92
CA PRO A 75 2.16 13.76 -3.22
C PRO A 75 3.42 13.52 -4.06
N VAL A 76 4.53 13.11 -3.43
CA VAL A 76 5.76 12.71 -4.13
C VAL A 76 5.55 11.34 -4.76
N HIS A 77 5.09 10.37 -3.97
CA HIS A 77 4.89 8.98 -4.42
C HIS A 77 3.66 8.81 -5.32
N ALA A 78 2.71 9.73 -5.31
CA ALA A 78 1.63 9.80 -6.29
C ALA A 78 2.10 10.16 -7.71
N ARG A 79 3.40 10.43 -7.90
CA ARG A 79 4.06 10.66 -9.20
C ARG A 79 5.09 9.58 -9.53
N ASP A 80 5.13 8.50 -8.76
CA ASP A 80 6.04 7.38 -8.98
C ASP A 80 5.46 6.42 -10.02
N ASP A 81 5.93 6.52 -11.26
CA ASP A 81 5.39 5.72 -12.37
C ASP A 81 5.48 4.21 -12.12
N ALA A 82 6.56 3.73 -11.49
CA ALA A 82 6.74 2.31 -11.22
C ALA A 82 5.76 1.79 -10.16
N LEU A 83 5.52 2.57 -9.09
CA LEU A 83 4.50 2.25 -8.10
C LEU A 83 3.10 2.30 -8.72
N LEU A 84 2.78 3.34 -9.48
CA LEU A 84 1.46 3.52 -10.11
C LEU A 84 1.18 2.39 -11.13
N ASP A 85 2.17 2.00 -11.92
CA ASP A 85 2.06 0.90 -12.86
C ASP A 85 1.88 -0.45 -12.17
N TRP A 86 2.58 -0.68 -11.06
CA TRP A 86 2.36 -1.86 -10.24
C TRP A 86 0.95 -1.87 -9.65
N LEU A 87 0.49 -0.75 -9.06
CA LEU A 87 -0.86 -0.62 -8.51
C LEU A 87 -1.94 -0.90 -9.55
N ARG A 88 -1.80 -0.35 -10.77
CA ARG A 88 -2.74 -0.61 -11.88
C ARG A 88 -2.83 -2.10 -12.19
N ARG A 89 -1.68 -2.78 -12.35
CA ARG A 89 -1.64 -4.21 -12.66
C ARG A 89 -2.19 -5.07 -11.52
N ALA A 90 -1.71 -4.84 -10.30
CA ALA A 90 -2.07 -5.62 -9.12
C ALA A 90 -3.56 -5.44 -8.76
N HIS A 91 -4.13 -4.24 -8.96
CA HIS A 91 -5.55 -3.96 -8.74
C HIS A 91 -6.47 -4.85 -9.58
N HIS A 92 -6.09 -5.23 -10.80
CA HIS A 92 -6.91 -6.09 -11.65
C HIS A 92 -7.14 -7.49 -11.09
N THR A 93 -6.23 -7.97 -10.23
CA THR A 93 -6.31 -9.30 -9.61
C THR A 93 -6.63 -9.25 -8.11
N ALA A 94 -6.44 -8.11 -7.47
CA ALA A 94 -6.71 -7.94 -6.05
C ALA A 94 -8.22 -7.94 -5.77
N ASN A 95 -8.62 -8.64 -4.71
CA ASN A 95 -9.99 -8.58 -4.19
C ASN A 95 -10.28 -7.23 -3.52
N TRP A 96 -9.23 -6.62 -2.94
CA TRP A 96 -9.32 -5.34 -2.23
C TRP A 96 -8.13 -4.47 -2.56
N THR A 97 -8.40 -3.23 -2.98
CA THR A 97 -7.39 -2.17 -3.06
C THR A 97 -7.88 -1.00 -2.23
N THR A 98 -7.18 -0.73 -1.13
CA THR A 98 -7.60 0.18 -0.08
C THR A 98 -6.48 1.16 0.27
N SER A 99 -6.86 2.21 0.99
CA SER A 99 -5.92 3.21 1.49
C SER A 99 -6.32 3.68 2.88
N VAL A 100 -5.36 4.28 3.58
CA VAL A 100 -5.58 5.02 4.82
C VAL A 100 -5.19 6.47 4.59
N CYS A 101 -5.99 7.41 5.11
CA CYS A 101 -5.75 8.85 5.02
C CYS A 101 -5.45 9.29 3.56
N SER A 102 -4.38 10.08 3.38
CA SER A 102 -3.92 10.59 2.08
C SER A 102 -3.46 9.51 1.11
N GLY A 103 -3.30 8.23 1.51
CA GLY A 103 -2.91 7.14 0.62
C GLY A 103 -3.87 6.99 -0.57
N SER A 104 -5.11 7.45 -0.43
CA SER A 104 -6.13 7.52 -1.50
C SER A 104 -5.67 8.35 -2.71
N VAL A 105 -4.80 9.35 -2.50
CA VAL A 105 -4.23 10.19 -3.57
C VAL A 105 -3.29 9.39 -4.48
N ILE A 106 -2.52 8.44 -3.93
CA ILE A 106 -1.65 7.55 -4.71
C ILE A 106 -2.51 6.60 -5.57
N LEU A 107 -3.67 6.17 -5.07
CA LEU A 107 -4.61 5.34 -5.83
C LEU A 107 -5.31 6.09 -6.98
N GLY A 108 -4.99 7.37 -7.20
CA GLY A 108 -5.52 8.22 -8.27
C GLY A 108 -6.86 8.88 -7.93
N PRO A 109 -7.31 9.86 -8.75
CA PRO A 109 -8.52 10.62 -8.48
C PRO A 109 -9.75 9.71 -8.34
N PRO A 110 -10.74 10.11 -7.51
CA PRO A 110 -12.02 9.41 -7.38
C PRO A 110 -12.76 9.48 -8.72
N GLY A 111 -12.52 8.50 -9.60
CA GLY A 111 -13.06 8.54 -10.96
C GLY A 111 -12.88 7.28 -11.80
N CYS A 112 -12.18 6.25 -11.33
CA CYS A 112 -12.22 4.93 -11.96
C CYS A 112 -13.31 4.07 -11.30
N SER A 113 -14.56 4.51 -11.45
CA SER A 113 -15.73 3.67 -11.23
C SER A 113 -16.04 2.93 -12.52
N THR A 114 -15.48 1.74 -12.70
CA THR A 114 -16.03 0.77 -13.66
C THR A 114 -15.97 -0.61 -13.05
N ALA A 115 -16.88 -0.89 -12.11
CA ALA A 115 -17.71 -2.11 -12.00
C ALA A 115 -18.25 -2.41 -10.58
N ASP A 116 -17.69 -1.87 -9.47
CA ASP A 116 -17.99 -2.39 -8.12
C ASP A 116 -18.58 -1.39 -7.09
N GLY A 117 -19.13 -0.23 -7.51
CA GLY A 117 -19.93 0.62 -6.61
C GLY A 117 -19.22 1.19 -5.35
N ARG A 118 -17.89 1.09 -5.23
CA ARG A 118 -17.17 1.54 -4.01
C ARG A 118 -16.89 3.04 -4.03
N HIS A 119 -17.52 3.76 -3.09
CA HIS A 119 -17.17 5.13 -2.74
C HIS A 119 -15.77 5.16 -2.09
N ARG A 120 -14.95 6.14 -2.49
CA ARG A 120 -13.65 6.45 -1.85
C ARG A 120 -13.82 7.70 -1.00
N THR A 121 -13.31 7.67 0.24
CA THR A 121 -13.12 8.87 1.07
C THR A 121 -11.63 9.17 1.13
N GLY A 122 -11.26 10.46 1.00
CA GLY A 122 -9.91 10.94 1.24
C GLY A 122 -9.65 11.19 2.72
#